data_AF-I3Y6H4-F1
#
_entry.id   AF-I3Y6H4-F1
#
_cell.length_a   1.000
_cell.length_b   1.000
_cell.length_c   1.000
_cell.angle_alpha   90.00
_cell.angle_beta   90.00
_cell.angle_gamma   90.00
#
_symmetry.space_group_name_H-M   'P 1'
#
loop_
_entity.id
_entity.type
_entity.pdbx_description
1 polymer ?
#
loop_
_entity_poly.entity_id
_entity_poly.type
_entity_poly.pdbx_seq_one_letter_code
_entity_poly.pdbx_strand_id
1 'polypeptide(L)'
;MIVGLATDTTQRQSMLAALTRTGLSSRFGGRRPRPAPLSRHPLTWLILLACIASVAGAADVPDEETRKILVEAVEAASVADLYHARCRGDVSGRRMENLNKLLVGKLRITVLTVKDDLFPERSYRRAEQRLEQDFATILRDVGGCQGAKESTLPEQWKNRYEATLDAIRALP
;
A
#
# COMPACT_ATOMS: atom_id res chain seq x y z
N MET A 1 40.58 9.30 -44.87
CA MET A 1 39.24 9.89 -45.11
C MET A 1 38.24 9.09 -44.28
N ILE A 2 37.32 9.58 -43.45
CA ILE A 2 36.84 10.88 -42.95
C ILE A 2 35.99 10.47 -41.71
N VAL A 3 36.22 11.13 -40.57
CA VAL A 3 35.24 11.60 -39.53
C VAL A 3 34.18 10.60 -39.04
N GLY A 4 34.02 10.25 -37.76
CA GLY A 4 34.09 11.06 -36.54
C GLY A 4 32.70 11.02 -35.87
N LEU A 5 32.54 10.26 -34.79
CA LEU A 5 31.34 10.26 -33.95
C LEU A 5 31.77 10.71 -32.55
N ALA A 6 31.68 12.03 -32.35
CA ALA A 6 31.86 12.67 -31.07
C ALA A 6 30.68 12.32 -30.15
N THR A 7 31.04 11.84 -28.97
CA THR A 7 30.22 11.69 -27.77
C THR A 7 29.75 13.06 -27.29
N ASP A 8 28.44 13.29 -27.28
CA ASP A 8 27.86 14.53 -26.72
C ASP A 8 27.11 14.23 -25.41
N THR A 9 27.88 14.18 -24.33
CA THR A 9 27.44 14.00 -22.93
C THR A 9 27.45 15.32 -22.16
N THR A 10 27.34 16.48 -22.83
CA THR A 10 27.63 17.77 -22.18
C THR A 10 26.68 18.89 -22.61
N GLN A 11 25.35 18.69 -22.56
CA GLN A 11 24.43 19.78 -22.91
C GLN A 11 23.08 19.77 -22.16
N ARG A 12 23.10 19.84 -20.82
CA ARG A 12 21.95 20.37 -20.05
C ARG A 12 22.21 20.74 -18.57
N GLN A 13 23.44 21.13 -18.22
CA GLN A 13 23.78 21.67 -16.89
C GLN A 13 23.79 23.21 -16.81
N SER A 14 23.31 23.93 -17.83
CA SER A 14 23.39 25.39 -17.89
C SER A 14 22.03 26.05 -18.12
N MET A 15 21.13 25.93 -17.15
CA MET A 15 20.08 26.95 -16.93
C MET A 15 20.17 27.42 -15.48
N LEU A 16 21.30 28.09 -15.24
CA LEU A 16 21.50 29.06 -14.19
C LEU A 16 20.40 30.12 -14.21
N ALA A 17 19.86 30.36 -13.01
CA ALA A 17 19.78 31.68 -12.41
C ALA A 17 19.23 32.83 -13.26
N ALA A 18 17.93 33.09 -13.11
CA ALA A 18 17.40 34.45 -13.11
C ALA A 18 15.98 34.44 -12.55
N LEU A 19 15.80 34.89 -11.31
CA LEU A 19 14.71 35.80 -10.91
C LEU A 19 14.81 36.10 -9.42
N THR A 20 15.62 37.13 -9.17
CA THR A 20 15.63 37.94 -7.96
C THR A 20 14.36 38.77 -7.80
N ARG A 21 14.01 39.02 -6.53
CA ARG A 21 13.33 40.22 -5.99
C ARG A 21 11.86 40.45 -6.32
N THR A 22 11.04 40.09 -5.35
CA THR A 22 10.00 40.94 -4.72
C THR A 22 9.83 40.36 -3.31
N GLY A 23 10.06 41.05 -2.19
CA GLY A 23 9.77 42.45 -1.93
C GLY A 23 8.32 42.59 -1.47
N LEU A 24 7.94 42.02 -0.32
CA LEU A 24 6.77 42.53 0.43
C LEU A 24 6.96 42.33 1.94
N SER A 25 7.21 43.47 2.57
CA SER A 25 7.13 43.73 3.99
C SER A 25 5.66 43.68 4.41
N SER A 26 5.31 42.76 5.32
CA SER A 26 4.06 42.84 6.09
C SER A 26 4.36 42.54 7.54
N ARG A 27 4.68 43.62 8.26
CA ARG A 27 4.58 43.72 9.72
C ARG A 27 3.13 43.38 10.13
N PHE A 28 2.91 42.16 10.61
CA PHE A 28 1.77 41.88 11.48
C PHE A 28 2.29 41.58 12.87
N GLY A 29 2.34 42.64 13.68
CA GLY A 29 2.47 42.57 15.13
C GLY A 29 1.19 41.97 15.71
N GLY A 30 1.14 40.64 15.81
CA GLY A 30 0.20 39.92 16.64
C GLY A 30 0.75 39.84 18.06
N ARG A 31 0.11 40.55 18.99
CA ARG A 31 0.43 40.53 20.43
C ARG A 31 0.37 39.10 20.93
N ARG A 32 1.49 38.59 21.45
CA ARG A 32 1.52 37.33 22.20
C ARG A 32 0.68 37.51 23.46
N PRO A 33 -0.37 36.70 23.71
CA PRO A 33 -1.04 36.71 25.00
C PRO A 33 -0.05 36.26 26.08
N ARG A 34 0.02 37.03 27.17
CA ARG A 34 0.81 36.69 28.36
C ARG A 34 0.23 35.42 29.00
N PRO A 35 1.05 34.43 29.37
CA PRO A 35 0.57 33.33 30.20
C PRO A 35 0.27 33.85 31.61
N ALA A 36 -0.94 33.56 32.10
CA ALA A 36 -1.34 33.81 33.47
C ALA A 36 -0.57 32.88 34.44
N PRO A 37 -0.31 33.31 35.69
CA PRO A 37 0.37 32.48 36.67
C PRO A 37 -0.48 31.28 37.09
N LEU A 38 0.18 30.12 37.08
CA LEU A 38 -0.30 28.81 37.54
C LEU A 38 -0.87 28.90 38.97
N SER A 39 -2.20 28.81 39.05
CA SER A 39 -2.93 28.55 40.29
C SER A 39 -2.83 27.06 40.64
N ARG A 40 -2.42 26.81 41.87
CA ARG A 40 -2.26 25.51 42.52
C ARG A 40 -3.62 24.80 42.65
N HIS A 41 -3.78 23.67 41.96
CA HIS A 41 -4.79 22.66 42.30
C HIS A 41 -4.16 21.25 42.26
N PRO A 42 -3.37 20.85 43.27
CA PRO A 42 -2.72 19.55 43.28
C PRO A 42 -3.62 18.48 43.94
N LEU A 43 -4.91 18.39 43.59
CA LEU A 43 -5.76 17.35 44.20
C LEU A 43 -7.03 16.92 43.45
N THR A 44 -7.28 17.42 42.23
CA THR A 44 -8.47 17.05 41.44
C THR A 44 -8.16 16.36 40.10
N TRP A 45 -6.90 15.99 39.86
CA TRP A 45 -6.47 15.24 38.67
C TRP A 45 -6.33 13.72 38.90
N LEU A 46 -6.68 13.23 40.09
CA LEU A 46 -6.56 11.81 40.45
C LEU A 46 -7.82 10.96 40.18
N ILE A 47 -8.95 11.58 39.82
CA ILE A 47 -10.23 10.84 39.66
C ILE A 47 -10.61 10.63 38.18
N LEU A 48 -10.07 11.40 37.23
CA LEU A 48 -10.38 11.21 35.80
C LEU A 48 -9.52 10.13 35.11
N LEU A 49 -8.57 9.51 35.81
CA LEU A 49 -7.64 8.52 35.26
C LEU A 49 -8.09 7.06 35.47
N ALA A 50 -9.24 6.81 36.12
CA ALA A 50 -9.65 5.47 36.55
C ALA A 50 -10.59 4.72 35.59
N CYS A 51 -11.03 5.32 34.47
CA CYS A 51 -12.02 4.70 33.57
C CYS A 51 -11.52 4.36 32.16
N ILE A 52 -10.21 4.45 31.87
CA ILE A 52 -9.65 4.06 30.55
C ILE A 52 -8.81 2.78 30.65
N ALA A 53 -9.23 1.83 31.48
CA ALA A 53 -8.61 0.51 31.57
C ALA A 53 -9.65 -0.55 31.26
N SER A 54 -9.95 -0.76 29.97
CA SER A 54 -10.44 -2.04 29.40
C SER A 54 -10.84 -1.87 27.94
N VAL A 55 -9.87 -1.74 27.04
CA VAL A 55 -9.97 -2.29 25.68
C VAL A 55 -8.55 -2.68 25.26
N ALA A 56 -8.03 -3.71 25.93
CA ALA A 56 -7.02 -4.53 25.30
C ALA A 56 -7.77 -5.44 24.33
N GLY A 57 -8.10 -4.91 23.15
CA GLY A 57 -8.43 -5.75 22.00
C GLY A 57 -7.14 -6.47 21.63
N ALA A 58 -6.87 -7.62 22.25
CA ALA A 58 -6.00 -8.60 21.61
C ALA A 58 -6.67 -8.86 20.27
N ALA A 59 -6.07 -8.36 19.19
CA ALA A 59 -6.46 -8.77 17.86
C ALA A 59 -6.28 -10.28 17.86
N ASP A 60 -7.39 -11.02 17.93
CA ASP A 60 -7.36 -12.47 17.90
C ASP A 60 -6.58 -12.85 16.65
N VAL A 61 -5.47 -13.55 16.85
CA VAL A 61 -4.69 -14.04 15.71
C VAL A 61 -5.66 -14.92 14.92
N PRO A 62 -5.91 -14.62 13.64
CA PRO A 62 -6.85 -15.39 12.86
C PRO A 62 -6.45 -16.85 12.91
N ASP A 63 -7.44 -17.74 13.05
CA ASP A 63 -7.21 -19.17 13.00
C ASP A 63 -6.55 -19.56 11.66
N GLU A 64 -6.00 -20.77 11.60
CA GLU A 64 -5.22 -21.21 10.46
C GLU A 64 -6.02 -21.22 9.14
N GLU A 65 -7.32 -21.48 9.18
CA GLU A 65 -8.18 -21.47 8.01
C GLU A 65 -8.42 -20.03 7.52
N THR A 66 -8.80 -19.13 8.44
CA THR A 66 -8.94 -17.71 8.13
C THR A 66 -7.62 -17.12 7.60
N ARG A 67 -6.49 -17.48 8.20
CA ARG A 67 -5.16 -17.05 7.74
C ARG A 67 -4.93 -17.44 6.28
N LYS A 68 -5.24 -18.69 5.90
CA LYS A 68 -5.09 -19.17 4.52
C LYS A 68 -5.98 -18.41 3.55
N ILE A 69 -7.25 -18.20 3.90
CA ILE A 69 -8.19 -17.43 3.06
C ILE A 69 -7.67 -16.02 2.80
N LEU A 70 -7.15 -15.36 3.84
CA LEU A 70 -6.64 -13.99 3.73
C LEU A 70 -5.36 -13.91 2.88
N VAL A 71 -4.42 -14.83 3.09
CA VAL A 71 -3.20 -14.90 2.28
C VAL A 71 -3.58 -15.17 0.83
N GLU A 72 -4.43 -16.15 0.56
CA GLU A 72 -4.85 -16.50 -0.79
C GLU A 72 -5.56 -15.34 -1.50
N ALA A 73 -6.41 -14.59 -0.80
CA ALA A 73 -7.08 -13.42 -1.37
C ALA A 73 -6.08 -12.35 -1.83
N VAL A 74 -5.03 -12.10 -1.03
CA VAL A 74 -3.97 -11.16 -1.39
C VAL A 74 -3.19 -11.67 -2.60
N GLU A 75 -2.86 -12.96 -2.66
CA GLU A 75 -2.17 -13.54 -3.82
C GLU A 75 -3.01 -13.42 -5.10
N ALA A 76 -4.29 -13.78 -5.02
CA ALA A 76 -5.22 -13.72 -6.15
C ALA A 76 -5.43 -12.29 -6.66
N ALA A 77 -5.61 -11.33 -5.75
CA ALA A 77 -5.71 -9.91 -6.10
C ALA A 77 -4.41 -9.39 -6.75
N SER A 78 -3.25 -9.78 -6.21
CA SER A 78 -1.95 -9.36 -6.72
C SER A 78 -1.72 -9.84 -8.14
N VAL A 79 -1.95 -11.13 -8.42
CA VAL A 79 -1.76 -11.70 -9.75
C VAL A 79 -2.71 -11.05 -10.78
N ALA A 80 -3.97 -10.82 -10.40
CA ALA A 80 -4.93 -10.15 -11.27
C ALA A 80 -4.49 -8.71 -11.60
N ASP A 81 -4.10 -7.92 -10.61
CA ASP A 81 -3.64 -6.54 -10.84
C ASP A 81 -2.31 -6.48 -11.61
N LEU A 82 -1.36 -7.38 -11.33
CA LEU A 82 -0.10 -7.48 -12.08
C LEU A 82 -0.34 -7.81 -13.56
N TYR A 83 -1.26 -8.72 -13.87
CA TYR A 83 -1.65 -9.00 -15.25
C TYR A 83 -2.25 -7.77 -15.93
N HIS A 84 -3.17 -7.08 -15.27
CA HIS A 84 -3.81 -5.88 -15.80
C HIS A 84 -2.78 -4.76 -16.03
N ALA A 85 -1.88 -4.52 -15.08
CA ALA A 85 -0.82 -3.54 -15.22
C ALA A 85 0.12 -3.91 -16.38
N ARG A 86 0.61 -5.15 -16.42
CA ARG A 86 1.67 -5.57 -17.34
C ARG A 86 1.19 -5.78 -18.77
N CYS A 87 0.02 -6.38 -18.95
CA CYS A 87 -0.47 -6.87 -20.25
C CYS A 87 -1.63 -6.05 -20.83
N ARG A 88 -2.26 -5.18 -20.01
CA ARG A 88 -3.35 -4.28 -20.41
C ARG A 88 -3.04 -2.81 -20.16
N GLY A 89 -1.94 -2.47 -19.49
CA GLY A 89 -1.56 -1.09 -19.16
C GLY A 89 -2.44 -0.45 -18.07
N ASP A 90 -3.22 -1.24 -17.34
CA ASP A 90 -4.11 -0.76 -16.28
C ASP A 90 -3.42 -0.86 -14.91
N VAL A 91 -2.85 0.27 -14.47
CA VAL A 91 -2.11 0.38 -13.20
C VAL A 91 -2.98 0.80 -12.01
N SER A 92 -4.31 0.70 -12.14
CA SER A 92 -5.22 1.20 -11.10
C SER A 92 -5.24 0.39 -9.80
N GLY A 93 -4.77 -0.86 -9.81
CA GLY A 93 -4.72 -1.70 -8.59
C GLY A 93 -6.10 -1.99 -7.99
N ARG A 94 -7.15 -2.00 -8.82
CA ARG A 94 -8.55 -2.07 -8.35
C ARG A 94 -8.85 -3.32 -7.53
N ARG A 95 -8.23 -4.47 -7.85
CA ARG A 95 -8.53 -5.72 -7.14
C ARG A 95 -7.97 -5.65 -5.72
N MET A 96 -6.73 -5.19 -5.58
CA MET A 96 -6.10 -4.96 -4.28
C MET A 96 -6.84 -3.90 -3.46
N GLU A 97 -7.27 -2.80 -4.08
CA GLU A 97 -8.05 -1.76 -3.41
C GLU A 97 -9.41 -2.28 -2.91
N ASN A 98 -10.13 -3.02 -3.75
CA ASN A 98 -11.42 -3.61 -3.39
C ASN A 98 -11.28 -4.66 -2.29
N LEU A 99 -10.25 -5.49 -2.34
CA LEU A 99 -9.92 -6.43 -1.26
C LEU A 99 -9.67 -5.66 0.04
N ASN A 100 -8.85 -4.61 0.01
CA ASN A 100 -8.57 -3.82 1.21
C ASN A 100 -9.84 -3.19 1.80
N LYS A 101 -10.76 -2.68 0.96
CA LYS A 101 -12.06 -2.18 1.42
C LYS A 101 -12.88 -3.28 2.11
N LEU A 102 -12.91 -4.48 1.55
CA LEU A 102 -13.61 -5.62 2.14
C LEU A 102 -13.00 -6.01 3.49
N LEU A 103 -11.67 -6.13 3.57
CA LEU A 103 -10.96 -6.48 4.80
C LEU A 103 -11.17 -5.44 5.91
N VAL A 104 -11.06 -4.15 5.57
CA VAL A 104 -11.28 -3.05 6.52
C VAL A 104 -12.73 -3.03 6.99
N GLY A 105 -13.68 -3.24 6.08
CA GLY A 105 -15.11 -3.22 6.40
C GLY A 105 -15.54 -4.40 7.27
N LYS A 106 -15.07 -5.60 6.94
CA LYS A 106 -15.52 -6.85 7.58
C LYS A 106 -14.70 -7.24 8.81
N LEU A 107 -13.38 -7.27 8.66
CA LEU A 107 -12.46 -7.84 9.65
C LEU A 107 -11.66 -6.78 10.40
N ARG A 108 -11.82 -5.49 10.05
CA ARG A 108 -11.10 -4.36 10.65
C ARG A 108 -9.58 -4.47 10.54
N ILE A 109 -9.09 -5.21 9.55
CA ILE A 109 -7.67 -5.33 9.19
C ILE A 109 -7.41 -4.77 7.79
N THR A 110 -6.15 -4.56 7.45
CA THR A 110 -5.73 -4.08 6.12
C THR A 110 -4.99 -5.16 5.34
N VAL A 111 -4.89 -5.01 4.02
CA VAL A 111 -3.98 -5.83 3.20
C VAL A 111 -2.54 -5.76 3.71
N LEU A 112 -2.10 -4.59 4.20
CA LEU A 112 -0.75 -4.42 4.73
C LEU A 112 -0.52 -5.31 5.95
N THR A 113 -1.48 -5.33 6.89
CA THR A 113 -1.47 -6.22 8.05
C THR A 113 -1.40 -7.69 7.62
N VAL A 114 -2.17 -8.10 6.61
CA VAL A 114 -2.09 -9.48 6.08
C VAL A 114 -0.68 -9.78 5.56
N LYS A 115 -0.08 -8.88 4.78
CA LYS A 115 1.26 -9.06 4.20
C LYS A 115 2.39 -9.01 5.25
N ASP A 116 2.24 -8.24 6.32
CA ASP A 116 3.25 -8.14 7.38
C ASP A 116 3.14 -9.28 8.41
N ASP A 117 1.92 -9.72 8.75
CA ASP A 117 1.71 -10.62 9.89
C ASP A 117 1.37 -12.06 9.50
N LEU A 118 0.68 -12.26 8.37
CA LEU A 118 0.11 -13.55 7.99
C LEU A 118 0.91 -14.29 6.90
N PHE A 119 1.63 -13.53 6.08
CA PHE A 119 2.55 -14.07 5.07
C PHE A 119 3.79 -14.70 5.73
N PRO A 120 4.38 -15.75 5.11
CA PRO A 120 5.53 -16.44 5.68
C PRO A 120 6.78 -15.54 5.81
N GLU A 121 6.92 -14.53 4.94
CA GLU A 121 8.06 -13.61 4.95
C GLU A 121 8.01 -12.61 6.11
N ARG A 122 6.84 -12.45 6.76
CA ARG A 122 6.55 -11.46 7.80
C ARG A 122 7.05 -10.06 7.48
N SER A 123 6.90 -9.67 6.22
CA SER A 123 7.39 -8.41 5.68
C SER A 123 6.70 -8.13 4.36
N TYR A 124 5.91 -7.06 4.32
CA TYR A 124 5.16 -6.70 3.13
C TYR A 124 6.07 -6.50 1.93
N ARG A 125 7.26 -5.91 2.12
CA ARG A 125 8.22 -5.69 1.03
C ARG A 125 8.69 -7.00 0.40
N ARG A 126 8.98 -7.99 1.25
CA ARG A 126 9.42 -9.31 0.76
C ARG A 126 8.26 -10.08 0.14
N ALA A 127 7.06 -9.99 0.71
CA ALA A 127 5.86 -10.58 0.15
C ALA A 127 5.56 -10.00 -1.26
N GLU A 128 5.57 -8.68 -1.43
CA GLU A 128 5.39 -8.05 -2.75
C GLU A 128 6.45 -8.52 -3.76
N GLN A 129 7.72 -8.52 -3.33
CA GLN A 129 8.81 -8.98 -4.18
C GLN A 129 8.62 -10.44 -4.64
N ARG A 130 8.20 -11.34 -3.73
CA ARG A 130 7.89 -12.73 -4.10
C ARG A 130 6.74 -12.79 -5.10
N LEU A 131 5.65 -12.09 -4.85
CA LEU A 131 4.45 -12.11 -5.72
C LEU A 131 4.76 -11.60 -7.13
N GLU A 132 5.57 -10.55 -7.26
CA GLU A 132 6.05 -10.04 -8.54
C GLU A 132 6.95 -11.06 -9.26
N GLN A 133 7.83 -11.74 -8.54
CA GLN A 133 8.71 -12.78 -9.08
C GLN A 133 7.94 -14.02 -9.54
N ASP A 134 6.96 -14.47 -8.75
CA ASP A 134 6.08 -15.60 -9.07
C ASP A 134 5.28 -15.28 -10.34
N PHE A 135 4.67 -14.09 -10.41
CA PHE A 135 3.96 -13.64 -11.60
C PHE A 135 4.88 -13.55 -12.83
N ALA A 136 6.07 -12.97 -12.70
CA ALA A 136 7.03 -12.88 -13.80
C ALA A 136 7.50 -14.26 -14.28
N THR A 137 7.56 -15.25 -13.40
CA THR A 137 7.86 -16.64 -13.74
C THR A 137 6.74 -17.27 -14.54
N ILE A 138 5.51 -17.21 -14.04
CA ILE A 138 4.33 -17.70 -14.77
C ILE A 138 4.24 -17.05 -16.15
N LEU A 139 4.45 -15.73 -16.23
CA LEU A 139 4.37 -14.99 -17.48
C LEU A 139 5.44 -15.41 -18.47
N ARG A 140 6.67 -15.70 -18.02
CA ARG A 140 7.72 -16.27 -18.89
C ARG A 140 7.34 -17.65 -19.40
N ASP A 141 6.83 -18.51 -18.53
CA ASP A 141 6.54 -19.91 -18.84
C ASP A 141 5.43 -20.04 -19.89
N VAL A 142 4.49 -19.08 -19.92
CA VAL A 142 3.42 -19.04 -20.93
C VAL A 142 3.76 -18.20 -22.16
N GLY A 143 5.01 -17.80 -22.37
CA GLY A 143 5.41 -17.04 -23.58
C GLY A 143 5.04 -15.55 -23.54
N GLY A 144 4.98 -14.95 -22.35
CA GLY A 144 4.74 -13.53 -22.15
C GLY A 144 3.27 -13.15 -22.16
N CYS A 145 3.01 -11.85 -22.32
CA CYS A 145 1.64 -11.32 -22.36
C CYS A 145 0.80 -11.85 -23.52
N GLN A 146 1.43 -12.26 -24.62
CA GLN A 146 0.69 -12.84 -25.75
C GLN A 146 0.16 -14.22 -25.39
N GLY A 147 1.01 -15.13 -24.94
CA GLY A 147 0.56 -16.47 -24.57
C GLY A 147 -0.33 -16.48 -23.32
N ALA A 148 -0.16 -15.53 -22.38
CA ALA A 148 -1.14 -15.35 -21.31
C ALA A 148 -2.54 -14.99 -21.84
N LYS A 149 -2.66 -14.13 -22.86
CA LYS A 149 -3.95 -13.75 -23.46
C LYS A 149 -4.59 -14.88 -24.27
N GLU A 150 -3.79 -15.75 -24.86
CA GLU A 150 -4.24 -16.92 -25.62
C GLU A 150 -4.57 -18.12 -24.72
N SER A 151 -4.12 -18.08 -23.46
CA SER A 151 -4.41 -19.10 -22.45
C SER A 151 -5.72 -18.83 -21.69
N THR A 152 -6.10 -19.79 -20.83
CA THR A 152 -7.22 -19.64 -19.89
C THR A 152 -6.82 -18.92 -18.58
N LEU A 153 -5.56 -18.53 -18.40
CA LEU A 153 -5.07 -17.90 -17.16
C LEU A 153 -5.81 -16.62 -16.76
N PRO A 154 -6.14 -15.67 -17.67
CA PRO A 154 -6.83 -14.44 -17.29
C PRO A 154 -8.19 -14.72 -16.65
N GLU A 155 -8.91 -15.71 -17.16
CA GLU A 155 -10.18 -16.15 -16.59
C GLU A 155 -9.97 -16.88 -15.25
N GLN A 156 -8.98 -17.76 -15.17
CA GLN A 156 -8.65 -18.44 -13.91
C GLN A 156 -8.28 -17.45 -12.79
N TRP A 157 -7.45 -16.44 -13.07
CA TRP A 157 -7.08 -15.42 -12.09
C TRP A 157 -8.27 -14.58 -11.65
N LYS A 158 -9.15 -14.22 -12.60
CA LYS A 158 -10.40 -13.52 -12.29
C LYS A 158 -11.28 -14.37 -11.36
N ASN A 159 -11.52 -15.63 -11.73
CA ASN A 159 -12.40 -16.52 -10.98
C ASN A 159 -11.82 -16.82 -9.59
N ARG A 160 -10.50 -17.02 -9.48
CA ARG A 160 -9.82 -17.19 -8.18
C ARG A 160 -10.00 -15.96 -7.30
N TYR A 161 -9.82 -14.76 -7.85
CA TYR A 161 -10.04 -13.53 -7.10
C TYR A 161 -11.49 -13.41 -6.61
N GLU A 162 -12.47 -13.63 -7.48
CA GLU A 162 -13.89 -13.57 -7.10
C GLU A 162 -14.23 -14.58 -6.00
N ALA A 163 -13.76 -15.82 -6.12
CA ALA A 163 -13.94 -16.86 -5.11
C ALA A 163 -13.34 -16.48 -3.75
N THR A 164 -12.16 -15.83 -3.72
CA THR A 164 -11.56 -15.39 -2.45
C THR A 164 -12.33 -14.26 -1.78
N LEU A 165 -12.98 -13.37 -2.56
CA LEU A 165 -13.86 -12.37 -1.97
C LEU A 165 -15.09 -13.01 -1.34
N ASP A 166 -15.67 -14.03 -1.98
CA ASP A 166 -16.81 -14.76 -1.44
C ASP A 166 -16.44 -15.54 -0.18
N ALA A 167 -15.26 -16.18 -0.15
CA ALA A 167 -14.74 -16.84 1.04
C ALA A 167 -14.60 -15.84 2.21
N ILE A 168 -14.02 -14.67 1.97
CA ILE A 168 -13.93 -13.61 3.00
C ILE A 168 -15.33 -13.17 3.44
N ARG A 169 -16.29 -13.00 2.52
CA ARG A 169 -17.68 -12.64 2.86
C ARG A 169 -18.41 -13.73 3.66
N ALA A 170 -17.99 -14.98 3.57
CA ALA A 170 -18.56 -16.09 4.33
C ALA A 170 -17.95 -16.28 5.73
N LEU A 171 -16.81 -15.65 6.04
CA LEU A 171 -16.22 -15.68 7.39
C LEU A 171 -17.20 -15.19 8.48
N PRO A 172 -17.10 -15.68 9.73
CA PRO A 172 -17.94 -15.21 10.83
C PRO A 172 -17.72 -13.73 11.18
#